data_AF-A0A6A8FIU4-F1
#
_entry.id   AF-A0A6A8FIU4-F1
#
_cell.length_a   1.000
_cell.length_b   1.000
_cell.length_c   1.000
_cell.angle_alpha   90.00
_cell.angle_beta   90.00
_cell.angle_gamma   90.00
#
_symmetry.space_group_name_H-M   'P 1'
#
loop_
_entity.id
_entity.type
_entity.pdbx_description
1 polymer ?
#
loop_
_entity_poly.entity_id
_entity_poly.type
_entity_poly.pdbx_seq_one_letter_code
_entity_poly.pdbx_strand_id
1 'polypeptide(L)'
;MRYDWFYRSGYGPPQKGEHSNIRRDVIAASAVREKDRYVGVVLGFNTKILEEAQKESQERNVKIINDRIIYNLVRSYTDWIKFQKEHEDSILFNELAPVCKFQFLKGFIFRRNDPAVFGAEVLVGKLRQKVRVINDGGKKIGVIHQVQENGKSIEEATKGMQIAVSIRGPVIGRQINEGDVFYTDLNSKEAKMLLERFKVRLNPEEEDVFGKILLLKRNEDAAFGYL
;
A
#
# COMPACT_ATOMS: atom_id res chain seq x y z
N MET A 1 -3.59 -30.91 -6.24
CA MET A 1 -2.39 -30.06 -6.14
C MET A 1 -1.52 -30.60 -5.01
N ARG A 2 -0.36 -31.18 -5.34
CA ARG A 2 0.57 -31.76 -4.36
C ARG A 2 1.26 -30.62 -3.60
N TYR A 3 1.06 -30.59 -2.28
CA TYR A 3 1.95 -29.88 -1.37
C TYR A 3 3.18 -30.77 -1.16
N ASP A 4 4.16 -30.66 -2.05
CA ASP A 4 5.47 -31.28 -1.83
C ASP A 4 6.23 -30.45 -0.79
N TRP A 5 5.90 -30.70 0.48
CA TRP A 5 6.76 -30.35 1.59
C TRP A 5 8.06 -31.15 1.42
N PHE A 6 9.17 -30.48 1.16
CA PHE A 6 10.50 -31.09 1.28
C PHE A 6 10.80 -31.34 2.77
N TYR A 7 10.15 -32.35 3.34
CA TYR A 7 10.51 -32.93 4.62
C TYR A 7 11.73 -33.84 4.39
N ARG A 8 12.93 -33.27 4.52
CA ARG A 8 14.12 -34.05 4.88
C ARG A 8 14.49 -33.70 6.31
N SER A 9 13.91 -34.44 7.25
CA SER A 9 14.45 -34.55 8.60
C SER A 9 14.35 -36.02 8.98
N GLY A 10 15.52 -36.66 9.01
CA GLY A 10 15.66 -38.04 9.47
C GLY A 10 15.12 -38.13 10.89
N TYR A 11 14.11 -38.97 11.07
CA TYR A 11 13.71 -39.43 12.38
C TYR A 11 14.78 -40.40 12.88
N GLY A 12 15.75 -39.86 13.62
CA GLY A 12 16.79 -40.63 14.30
C GLY A 12 17.65 -39.70 15.15
N PRO A 13 18.27 -40.19 16.25
CA PRO A 13 19.31 -39.43 16.93
C PRO A 13 20.38 -39.04 15.90
N PRO A 14 20.96 -37.84 15.98
CA PRO A 14 21.89 -37.35 14.97
C PRO A 14 23.03 -38.36 14.78
N GLN A 15 23.03 -39.03 13.63
CA GLN A 15 24.17 -39.86 13.25
C GLN A 15 25.33 -38.92 12.96
N LYS A 16 26.48 -39.20 13.59
CA LYS A 16 27.75 -38.50 13.38
C LYS A 16 28.10 -38.56 11.88
N GLY A 17 27.71 -37.54 11.10
CA GLY A 17 28.02 -37.46 9.66
C GLY A 17 26.99 -36.76 8.77
N GLU A 18 25.70 -36.68 9.15
CA GLU A 18 24.71 -35.91 8.37
C GLU A 18 24.72 -34.43 8.79
N HIS A 19 25.71 -33.68 8.32
CA HIS A 19 25.64 -32.23 8.39
C HIS A 19 24.54 -31.75 7.43
N SER A 20 23.38 -31.34 7.98
CA SER A 20 22.40 -30.53 7.25
C SER A 20 23.14 -29.35 6.61
N ASN A 21 23.31 -29.40 5.29
CA ASN A 21 24.01 -28.36 4.55
C ASN A 21 23.02 -27.23 4.28
N ILE A 22 22.72 -26.44 5.31
CA ILE A 22 21.78 -25.32 5.27
C ILE A 22 22.11 -24.35 4.14
N ARG A 23 23.39 -24.22 3.75
CA ARG A 23 23.78 -23.43 2.59
C ARG A 23 23.18 -23.95 1.29
N ARG A 24 23.19 -25.27 1.07
CA ARG A 24 22.48 -25.89 -0.08
C ARG A 24 20.98 -25.68 0.01
N ASP A 25 20.41 -25.79 1.21
CA ASP A 25 18.97 -25.55 1.42
C ASP A 25 18.59 -24.10 1.11
N VAL A 26 19.46 -23.13 1.45
CA VAL A 26 19.30 -21.71 1.09
C VAL A 26 19.31 -21.52 -0.44
N ILE A 27 20.20 -22.19 -1.16
CA ILE A 27 20.26 -22.12 -2.64
C ILE A 27 18.99 -22.72 -3.26
N ALA A 28 18.49 -23.84 -2.73
CA ALA A 28 17.24 -24.43 -3.19
C ALA A 28 16.04 -23.51 -2.88
N ALA A 29 15.99 -22.96 -1.67
CA ALA A 29 14.93 -22.05 -1.25
C ALA A 29 14.92 -20.74 -2.03
N SER A 30 16.06 -20.26 -2.54
CA SER A 30 16.08 -19.06 -3.39
C SER A 30 15.33 -19.28 -4.72
N ALA A 31 15.45 -20.46 -5.31
CA ALA A 31 14.70 -20.78 -6.54
C ALA A 31 13.18 -20.90 -6.28
N VAL A 32 12.78 -21.38 -5.10
CA VAL A 32 11.37 -21.39 -4.69
C VAL A 32 10.86 -19.97 -4.45
N ARG A 33 11.68 -19.13 -3.80
CA ARG A 33 11.37 -17.74 -3.47
C ARG A 33 11.04 -16.89 -4.70
N GLU A 34 11.72 -17.14 -5.83
CA GLU A 34 11.44 -16.45 -7.10
C GLU A 34 9.99 -16.64 -7.57
N LYS A 35 9.37 -17.78 -7.22
CA LYS A 35 7.97 -18.08 -7.55
C LYS A 35 7.00 -17.63 -6.45
N ASP A 36 7.35 -17.92 -5.19
CA ASP A 36 6.56 -17.53 -4.04
C ASP A 36 7.47 -17.20 -2.85
N ARG A 37 7.52 -15.89 -2.56
CA ARG A 37 8.36 -15.31 -1.52
C ARG A 37 8.02 -15.82 -0.12
N TYR A 38 6.80 -16.32 0.11
CA TYR A 38 6.30 -16.74 1.43
C TYR A 38 6.70 -18.17 1.78
N VAL A 39 7.02 -19.00 0.79
CA VAL A 39 7.40 -20.41 0.98
C VAL A 39 8.87 -20.68 0.68
N GLY A 40 9.57 -19.77 0.00
CA GLY A 40 11.02 -19.81 -0.19
C GLY A 40 11.81 -19.41 1.06
N VAL A 41 11.75 -20.24 2.09
CA VAL A 41 12.45 -20.08 3.38
C VAL A 41 13.12 -21.39 3.81
N VAL A 42 14.06 -21.31 4.74
CA VAL A 42 14.67 -22.50 5.37
C VAL A 42 14.24 -22.60 6.82
N LEU A 43 13.67 -23.75 7.20
CA LEU A 43 13.27 -24.06 8.57
C LEU A 43 14.29 -25.04 9.19
N GLY A 44 15.09 -24.56 10.12
CA GLY A 44 16.03 -25.36 10.90
C GLY A 44 15.40 -25.84 12.20
N PHE A 45 15.36 -27.15 12.44
CA PHE A 45 14.98 -27.70 13.74
C PHE A 45 16.20 -28.24 14.46
N ASN A 46 16.53 -27.66 15.61
CA ASN A 46 17.65 -28.07 16.46
C ASN A 46 18.98 -28.24 15.69
N THR A 47 19.23 -27.37 14.70
CA THR A 47 20.43 -27.41 13.86
C THR A 47 21.29 -26.18 14.04
N LYS A 48 22.60 -26.32 13.85
CA LYS A 48 23.57 -25.22 13.94
C LYS A 48 23.65 -24.52 12.59
N ILE A 49 23.35 -23.22 12.55
CA ILE A 49 23.55 -22.41 11.34
C ILE A 49 25.01 -21.95 11.27
N LEU A 50 25.71 -22.36 10.22
CA LEU A 50 27.10 -21.94 9.96
C LEU A 50 27.13 -20.55 9.30
N GLU A 51 28.25 -19.83 9.48
CA GLU A 51 28.43 -18.47 8.96
C GLU A 51 28.28 -18.40 7.43
N GLU A 52 28.78 -19.39 6.71
CA GLU A 52 28.62 -19.51 5.25
C GLU A 52 27.16 -19.56 4.81
N ALA A 53 26.29 -20.22 5.61
CA ALA A 53 24.87 -20.33 5.31
C ALA A 53 24.13 -19.02 5.63
N GLN A 54 24.54 -18.31 6.69
CA GLN A 54 24.03 -16.96 6.98
C GLN A 54 24.38 -15.98 5.87
N LYS A 55 25.63 -16.01 5.39
CA LYS A 55 26.10 -15.15 4.30
C LYS A 55 25.31 -15.41 3.01
N GLU A 56 25.18 -16.67 2.61
CA GLU A 56 24.40 -17.05 1.42
C GLU A 56 22.90 -16.65 1.56
N SER A 57 22.34 -16.77 2.77
CA SER A 57 20.96 -16.38 3.08
C SER A 57 20.74 -14.88 2.89
N GLN A 58 21.69 -14.05 3.33
CA GLN A 58 21.65 -12.60 3.14
C GLN A 58 21.82 -12.22 1.66
N GLU A 59 22.81 -12.79 0.98
CA GLU A 59 23.07 -12.53 -0.44
C GLU A 59 21.86 -12.85 -1.33
N ARG A 60 21.10 -13.90 -0.98
CA ARG A 60 19.92 -14.36 -1.73
C ARG A 60 18.58 -13.88 -1.16
N ASN A 61 18.60 -13.09 -0.08
CA ASN A 61 17.40 -12.67 0.64
C ASN A 61 16.46 -13.83 1.04
N VAL A 62 17.01 -14.98 1.42
CA VAL A 62 16.26 -16.15 1.90
C VAL A 62 16.19 -16.12 3.41
N LYS A 63 14.98 -16.18 3.99
CA LYS A 63 14.82 -16.20 5.44
C LYS A 63 15.18 -17.59 6.00
N ILE A 64 16.08 -17.63 6.97
CA ILE A 64 16.30 -18.81 7.84
C ILE A 64 15.51 -18.58 9.14
N ILE A 65 14.71 -19.57 9.54
CA ILE A 65 14.04 -19.63 10.85
C ILE A 65 14.56 -20.89 11.54
N ASN A 66 15.16 -20.75 12.72
CA ASN A 66 15.78 -21.86 13.41
C ASN A 66 15.38 -21.87 14.88
N ASP A 67 14.84 -22.99 15.35
CA ASP A 67 14.44 -23.18 16.74
C ASP A 67 14.61 -24.64 17.17
N ARG A 68 14.70 -24.87 18.47
CA ARG A 68 14.85 -26.20 19.10
C ARG A 68 13.50 -26.81 19.46
N ILE A 69 12.43 -26.02 19.40
CA ILE A 69 11.06 -26.40 19.74
C ILE A 69 10.19 -26.23 18.50
N ILE A 70 9.55 -27.32 18.05
CA ILE A 70 8.76 -27.34 16.79
C ILE A 70 7.65 -26.29 16.81
N TYR A 71 6.96 -26.11 17.96
CA TYR A 71 5.91 -25.11 18.10
C TYR A 71 6.41 -23.67 17.87
N ASN A 72 7.60 -23.34 18.34
CA ASN A 72 8.20 -22.02 18.15
C ASN A 72 8.64 -21.82 16.70
N LEU A 73 9.14 -22.87 16.06
CA LEU A 73 9.52 -22.85 14.65
C LEU A 73 8.30 -22.55 13.76
N VAL A 74 7.21 -23.27 13.98
CA VAL A 74 5.94 -23.07 13.25
C VAL A 74 5.38 -21.67 13.52
N ARG A 75 5.33 -21.24 14.79
CA ARG A 75 4.86 -19.90 15.17
C ARG A 75 5.70 -18.80 14.49
N SER A 76 7.02 -18.89 14.56
CA SER A 76 7.92 -17.90 13.96
C SER A 76 7.74 -17.82 12.44
N TYR A 77 7.49 -18.94 11.78
CA TYR A 77 7.17 -18.96 10.35
C TYR A 77 5.82 -18.30 10.04
N THR A 78 4.77 -18.63 10.80
CA THR A 78 3.44 -18.01 10.60
C THR A 78 3.45 -16.51 10.86
N ASP A 79 4.14 -16.08 11.92
CA ASP A 79 4.28 -14.65 12.27
C ASP A 79 5.08 -13.91 11.19
N TRP A 80 6.14 -14.52 10.67
CA TRP A 80 6.91 -13.95 9.57
C TRP A 80 6.07 -13.83 8.30
N ILE A 81 5.30 -14.85 7.90
CA ILE A 81 4.39 -14.75 6.75
C ILE A 81 3.39 -13.60 6.96
N LYS A 82 2.76 -13.55 8.13
CA LYS A 82 1.77 -12.51 8.44
C LYS A 82 2.39 -11.12 8.31
N PHE A 83 3.55 -10.91 8.92
CA PHE A 83 4.29 -9.65 8.82
C PHE A 83 4.65 -9.30 7.37
N GLN A 84 5.14 -10.25 6.58
CA GLN A 84 5.49 -10.00 5.17
C GLN A 84 4.27 -9.61 4.34
N LYS A 85 3.13 -10.28 4.54
CA LYS A 85 1.87 -9.95 3.87
C LYS A 85 1.35 -8.57 4.27
N GLU A 86 1.33 -8.27 5.56
CA GLU A 86 0.91 -6.96 6.06
C GLU A 86 1.82 -5.83 5.57
N HIS A 87 3.12 -6.08 5.48
CA HIS A 87 4.08 -5.12 4.95
C HIS A 87 3.87 -4.87 3.45
N GLU A 88 3.69 -5.94 2.66
CA GLU A 88 3.37 -5.83 1.23
C GLU A 88 2.05 -5.08 1.01
N ASP A 89 1.00 -5.44 1.76
CA ASP A 89 -0.30 -4.77 1.74
C ASP A 89 -0.17 -3.28 2.07
N SER A 90 0.67 -2.93 3.04
CA SER A 90 0.89 -1.54 3.44
C SER A 90 1.61 -0.73 2.35
N ILE A 91 2.58 -1.34 1.66
CA ILE A 91 3.26 -0.70 0.52
C ILE A 91 2.25 -0.45 -0.60
N LEU A 92 1.53 -1.50 -1.03
CA LEU A 92 0.55 -1.41 -2.11
C LEU A 92 -0.57 -0.41 -1.79
N PHE A 93 -1.06 -0.39 -0.55
CA PHE A 93 -2.07 0.58 -0.12
C PHE A 93 -1.55 2.02 -0.16
N ASN A 94 -0.29 2.25 0.22
CA ASN A 94 0.32 3.58 0.20
C ASN A 94 0.59 4.12 -1.21
N GLU A 95 0.72 3.25 -2.21
CA GLU A 95 0.81 3.62 -3.63
C GLU A 95 -0.52 4.09 -4.20
N LEU A 96 -1.65 3.70 -3.60
CA LEU A 96 -2.97 4.14 -4.05
C LEU A 96 -3.15 5.63 -3.77
N ALA A 97 -3.79 6.32 -4.71
CA ALA A 97 -4.33 7.64 -4.38
C ALA A 97 -5.27 7.52 -3.17
N PRO A 98 -5.07 8.33 -2.12
CA PRO A 98 -5.89 8.24 -0.92
C PRO A 98 -7.33 8.63 -1.22
N VAL A 99 -8.28 8.01 -0.51
CA VAL A 99 -9.66 8.49 -0.50
C VAL A 99 -9.69 9.81 0.26
N CYS A 100 -10.15 10.88 -0.39
CA CYS A 100 -10.20 12.19 0.25
C CYS A 100 -11.32 13.06 -0.32
N LYS A 101 -11.92 13.84 0.57
CA LYS A 101 -12.88 14.91 0.28
C LYS A 101 -12.34 16.21 0.87
N PHE A 102 -12.28 17.27 0.08
CA PHE A 102 -11.84 18.59 0.54
C PHE A 102 -12.68 19.70 -0.09
N GLN A 103 -12.71 20.86 0.55
CA GLN A 103 -13.51 22.01 0.11
C GLN A 103 -12.64 23.24 -0.12
N PHE A 104 -12.96 23.99 -1.17
CA PHE A 104 -12.40 25.31 -1.43
C PHE A 104 -12.99 26.35 -0.45
N LEU A 105 -12.16 26.95 0.39
CA LEU A 105 -12.55 27.99 1.33
C LEU A 105 -12.85 29.33 0.64
N LYS A 106 -13.89 30.01 1.12
CA LYS A 106 -14.29 31.35 0.65
C LYS A 106 -13.34 32.43 1.18
N GLY A 107 -12.98 33.39 0.33
CA GLY A 107 -12.07 34.49 0.63
C GLY A 107 -10.58 34.14 0.46
N PHE A 108 -10.23 32.89 0.10
CA PHE A 108 -8.85 32.41 0.07
C PHE A 108 -8.37 32.08 -1.34
N ILE A 109 -8.44 33.06 -2.25
CA ILE A 109 -7.88 32.94 -3.60
C ILE A 109 -6.48 33.57 -3.63
N PHE A 110 -5.47 32.77 -3.92
CA PHE A 110 -4.08 33.24 -4.03
C PHE A 110 -3.64 33.41 -5.49
N ARG A 111 -4.09 32.51 -6.38
CA ARG A 111 -3.79 32.55 -7.82
C ARG A 111 -4.90 31.91 -8.63
N ARG A 112 -5.34 32.56 -9.71
CA ARG A 112 -6.50 32.09 -10.48
C ARG A 112 -6.21 30.91 -11.41
N ASN A 113 -5.00 30.78 -11.96
CA ASN A 113 -4.63 29.69 -12.87
C ASN A 113 -3.11 29.50 -13.01
N ASP A 114 -2.75 28.37 -13.61
CA ASP A 114 -1.39 27.98 -14.00
C ASP A 114 -0.29 28.06 -12.92
N PRO A 115 -0.46 27.42 -11.74
CA PRO A 115 -1.59 26.64 -11.28
C PRO A 115 -2.63 27.49 -10.53
N ALA A 116 -3.88 27.01 -10.44
CA ALA A 116 -4.86 27.61 -9.54
C ALA A 116 -4.44 27.35 -8.09
N VAL A 117 -4.30 28.39 -7.27
CA VAL A 117 -3.87 28.29 -5.87
C VAL A 117 -4.92 28.92 -4.97
N PHE A 118 -5.41 28.14 -4.01
CA PHE A 118 -6.46 28.55 -3.10
C PHE A 118 -6.37 27.86 -1.74
N GLY A 119 -6.99 28.46 -0.73
CA GLY A 119 -7.16 27.86 0.60
C GLY A 119 -8.23 26.77 0.57
N ALA A 120 -7.94 25.62 1.17
CA ALA A 120 -8.83 24.48 1.22
C ALA A 120 -8.82 23.84 2.60
N GLU A 121 -9.92 23.17 2.95
CA GLU A 121 -10.04 22.35 4.15
C GLU A 121 -10.24 20.88 3.77
N VAL A 122 -9.44 19.99 4.37
CA VAL A 122 -9.62 18.54 4.20
C VAL A 122 -10.78 18.09 5.09
N LEU A 123 -11.86 17.64 4.48
CA LEU A 123 -13.08 17.25 5.21
C LEU A 123 -13.04 15.77 5.63
N VAL A 124 -12.49 14.90 4.79
CA VAL A 124 -12.39 13.45 5.04
C VAL A 124 -11.10 12.92 4.41
N GLY A 125 -10.46 11.97 5.10
CA GLY A 125 -9.29 11.25 4.61
C GLY A 125 -8.03 12.10 4.58
N LYS A 126 -7.19 11.87 3.56
CA LYS A 126 -5.91 12.55 3.39
C LYS A 126 -5.68 13.02 1.95
N LEU A 127 -5.27 14.27 1.77
CA LEU A 127 -4.90 14.83 0.47
C LEU A 127 -3.40 14.73 0.26
N ARG A 128 -2.96 14.19 -0.86
CA ARG A 128 -1.54 14.10 -1.24
C ARG A 128 -1.24 14.88 -2.52
N GLN A 129 0.02 15.25 -2.68
CA GLN A 129 0.50 15.80 -3.95
C GLN A 129 0.39 14.78 -5.08
N LYS A 130 0.33 15.25 -6.33
CA LYS A 130 0.28 14.46 -7.57
C LYS A 130 -0.98 13.60 -7.73
N VAL A 131 -1.99 13.80 -6.88
CA VAL A 131 -3.29 13.12 -6.98
C VAL A 131 -4.21 13.87 -7.93
N ARG A 132 -4.92 13.12 -8.79
CA ARG A 132 -5.97 13.67 -9.66
C ARG A 132 -7.22 14.01 -8.84
N VAL A 133 -8.00 14.99 -9.28
CA VAL A 133 -9.21 15.44 -8.56
C VAL A 133 -10.43 15.56 -9.48
N ILE A 134 -11.59 15.19 -8.94
CA ILE A 134 -12.91 15.41 -9.53
C ILE A 134 -13.75 16.34 -8.64
N ASN A 135 -14.77 16.99 -9.20
CA ASN A 135 -15.77 17.71 -8.41
C ASN A 135 -16.96 16.81 -8.01
N ASP A 136 -17.93 17.37 -7.29
CA ASP A 136 -19.13 16.64 -6.83
C ASP A 136 -20.04 16.12 -7.95
N GLY A 137 -19.84 16.58 -9.19
CA GLY A 137 -20.50 16.06 -10.38
C GLY A 137 -19.71 14.98 -11.13
N GLY A 138 -18.56 14.54 -10.62
CA GLY A 138 -17.70 13.54 -11.26
C GLY A 138 -16.76 14.10 -12.32
N LYS A 139 -16.85 15.39 -12.65
CA LYS A 139 -16.02 16.02 -13.68
C LYS A 139 -14.58 16.13 -13.21
N LYS A 140 -13.65 15.68 -14.06
CA LYS A 140 -12.20 15.86 -13.85
C LYS A 140 -11.81 17.34 -13.81
N ILE A 141 -11.15 17.74 -12.74
CA ILE A 141 -10.73 19.13 -12.50
C ILE A 141 -9.26 19.34 -12.83
N GLY A 142 -8.39 18.42 -12.41
CA GLY A 142 -6.96 18.56 -12.59
C GLY A 142 -6.13 17.66 -11.69
N VAL A 143 -4.88 18.05 -11.46
CA VAL A 143 -3.93 17.32 -10.60
C VAL A 143 -3.41 18.27 -9.54
N ILE A 144 -3.39 17.80 -8.28
CA ILE A 144 -2.73 18.51 -7.18
C ILE A 144 -1.25 18.63 -7.51
N HIS A 145 -0.78 19.86 -7.73
CA HIS A 145 0.62 20.13 -7.93
C HIS A 145 1.38 20.22 -6.61
N GLN A 146 0.81 20.92 -5.63
CA GLN A 146 1.45 21.15 -4.34
C GLN A 146 0.40 21.34 -3.25
N VAL A 147 0.75 20.90 -2.04
CA VAL A 147 0.01 21.14 -0.80
C VAL A 147 0.94 21.85 0.16
N GLN A 148 0.48 22.93 0.78
CA GLN A 148 1.28 23.70 1.73
C GLN A 148 0.51 23.97 3.03
N GLU A 149 1.23 23.90 4.15
CA GLU A 149 0.78 24.38 5.45
C GLU A 149 1.72 25.52 5.88
N ASN A 150 1.16 26.69 6.20
CA ASN A 150 1.94 27.86 6.62
C ASN A 150 3.10 28.21 5.66
N GLY A 151 2.85 28.09 4.35
CA GLY A 151 3.83 28.36 3.29
C GLY A 151 4.91 27.28 3.09
N LYS A 152 4.89 26.20 3.88
CA LYS A 152 5.82 25.06 3.74
C LYS A 152 5.13 23.92 3.00
N SER A 153 5.84 23.35 2.03
CA SER A 153 5.36 22.17 1.29
C SER A 153 5.27 20.97 2.23
N ILE A 154 4.12 20.27 2.21
CA ILE A 154 3.91 19.02 2.93
C ILE A 154 3.54 17.91 1.96
N GLU A 155 3.85 16.66 2.29
CA GLU A 155 3.54 15.51 1.44
C GLU A 155 2.05 15.15 1.49
N GLU A 156 1.45 15.27 2.68
CA GLU A 156 0.06 14.96 2.92
C GLU A 156 -0.59 15.93 3.91
N ALA A 157 -1.87 16.21 3.70
CA ALA A 157 -2.75 16.90 4.63
C ALA A 157 -3.87 15.97 5.07
N THR A 158 -4.25 16.01 6.33
CA THR A 158 -5.27 15.12 6.94
C THR A 158 -6.52 15.90 7.31
N LYS A 159 -7.61 15.19 7.60
CA LYS A 159 -8.90 15.75 8.01
C LYS A 159 -8.74 16.88 9.05
N GLY A 160 -9.44 17.99 8.82
CA GLY A 160 -9.47 19.19 9.66
C GLY A 160 -8.36 20.20 9.35
N MET A 161 -7.33 19.82 8.59
CA MET A 161 -6.28 20.76 8.20
C MET A 161 -6.80 21.76 7.16
N GLN A 162 -6.49 23.04 7.39
CA GLN A 162 -6.65 24.12 6.42
C GLN A 162 -5.30 24.43 5.77
N ILE A 163 -5.25 24.32 4.45
CA ILE A 163 -4.02 24.27 3.65
C ILE A 163 -4.14 25.16 2.42
N ALA A 164 -3.02 25.57 1.85
CA ALA A 164 -2.99 26.09 0.49
C ALA A 164 -2.80 24.93 -0.50
N VAL A 165 -3.71 24.81 -1.45
CA VAL A 165 -3.69 23.79 -2.51
C VAL A 165 -3.43 24.45 -3.85
N SER A 166 -2.53 23.85 -4.61
CA SER A 166 -2.21 24.23 -5.99
C SER A 166 -2.70 23.14 -6.94
N ILE A 167 -3.59 23.46 -7.89
CA ILE A 167 -4.14 22.52 -8.87
C ILE A 167 -3.78 22.99 -10.29
N ARG A 168 -3.12 22.10 -11.05
CA ARG A 168 -2.88 22.32 -12.49
C ARG A 168 -4.12 21.91 -13.29
N GLY A 169 -4.52 22.75 -14.25
CA GLY A 169 -5.66 22.51 -15.14
C GLY A 169 -6.79 23.53 -15.03
N PRO A 170 -7.38 23.77 -13.84
CA PRO A 170 -8.56 24.62 -13.73
C PRO A 170 -8.20 26.11 -13.65
N VAL A 171 -9.20 26.96 -13.94
CA VAL A 171 -9.19 28.40 -13.67
C VAL A 171 -10.27 28.74 -12.65
N ILE A 172 -9.91 29.47 -11.60
CA ILE A 172 -10.84 29.94 -10.56
C ILE A 172 -11.78 31.01 -11.14
N GLY A 173 -13.08 30.83 -10.95
CA GLY A 173 -14.14 31.64 -11.56
C GLY A 173 -14.65 31.11 -12.89
N ARG A 174 -14.15 29.96 -13.37
CA ARG A 174 -14.60 29.32 -14.61
C ARG A 174 -14.86 27.83 -14.44
N GLN A 175 -13.84 27.06 -14.06
CA GLN A 175 -13.98 25.60 -13.85
C GLN A 175 -14.19 25.25 -12.38
N ILE A 176 -13.66 26.07 -11.48
CA ILE A 176 -13.78 25.91 -10.03
C ILE A 176 -14.12 27.25 -9.37
N ASN A 177 -14.86 27.21 -8.27
CA ASN A 177 -15.32 28.37 -7.51
C ASN A 177 -15.19 28.13 -6.01
N GLU A 178 -15.19 29.21 -5.25
CA GLU A 178 -15.18 29.15 -3.79
C GLU A 178 -16.40 28.38 -3.26
N GLY A 179 -16.19 27.51 -2.29
CA GLY A 179 -17.20 26.60 -1.75
C GLY A 179 -17.34 25.28 -2.49
N ASP A 180 -16.72 25.11 -3.67
CA ASP A 180 -16.71 23.83 -4.39
C ASP A 180 -16.10 22.72 -3.54
N VAL A 181 -16.68 21.54 -3.67
CA VAL A 181 -16.21 20.30 -3.02
C VAL A 181 -15.55 19.41 -4.06
N PHE A 182 -14.40 18.87 -3.69
CA PHE A 182 -13.59 17.99 -4.52
C PHE A 182 -13.36 16.65 -3.85
N TYR A 183 -13.13 15.65 -4.71
CA TYR A 183 -12.81 14.29 -4.34
C TYR A 183 -11.57 13.84 -5.10
N THR A 184 -10.84 12.87 -4.55
CA THR A 184 -9.74 12.23 -5.28
C THR A 184 -10.27 11.39 -6.44
N ASP A 185 -9.58 11.47 -7.58
CA ASP A 185 -9.93 10.79 -8.82
C ASP A 185 -9.16 9.48 -8.97
N LEU A 186 -9.76 8.42 -8.41
CA LEU A 186 -9.29 7.04 -8.52
C LEU A 186 -9.46 6.51 -9.95
N ASN A 187 -8.49 5.72 -10.41
CA ASN A 187 -8.68 4.89 -11.60
C ASN A 187 -9.35 3.54 -11.27
N SER A 188 -9.82 2.81 -12.28
CA SER A 188 -10.57 1.54 -12.07
C SER A 188 -9.75 0.52 -11.30
N LYS A 189 -8.45 0.39 -11.59
CA LYS A 189 -7.55 -0.54 -10.89
C LYS A 189 -7.38 -0.16 -9.42
N GLU A 190 -7.20 1.11 -9.10
CA GLU A 190 -7.15 1.62 -7.72
C GLU A 190 -8.47 1.33 -6.97
N ALA A 191 -9.61 1.63 -7.60
CA ALA A 191 -10.92 1.37 -7.02
C ALA A 191 -11.16 -0.12 -6.76
N LYS A 192 -10.76 -0.99 -7.70
CA LYS A 192 -10.84 -2.44 -7.54
C LYS A 192 -10.00 -2.94 -6.36
N MET A 193 -8.76 -2.47 -6.25
CA MET A 193 -7.89 -2.84 -5.11
C MET A 193 -8.49 -2.39 -3.77
N LEU A 194 -9.10 -1.21 -3.70
CA LEU A 194 -9.82 -0.75 -2.51
C LEU A 194 -11.03 -1.63 -2.21
N LEU A 195 -11.81 -2.04 -3.21
CA LEU A 195 -12.98 -2.91 -3.01
C LEU A 195 -12.60 -4.32 -2.52
N GLU A 196 -11.60 -4.93 -3.13
CA GLU A 196 -11.29 -6.36 -2.95
C GLU A 196 -10.27 -6.64 -1.84
N ARG A 197 -9.26 -5.77 -1.70
CA ARG A 197 -8.09 -6.03 -0.81
C ARG A 197 -8.02 -5.08 0.38
N PHE A 198 -8.40 -3.81 0.20
CA PHE A 198 -8.12 -2.77 1.20
C PHE A 198 -9.34 -2.09 1.82
N LYS A 199 -10.55 -2.61 1.62
CA LYS A 199 -11.77 -2.01 2.16
C LYS A 199 -11.69 -1.83 3.69
N VAL A 200 -11.18 -2.84 4.38
CA VAL A 200 -10.98 -2.83 5.85
C VAL A 200 -9.97 -1.79 6.36
N ARG A 201 -9.22 -1.13 5.46
CA ARG A 201 -8.29 -0.05 5.80
C ARG A 201 -8.96 1.32 5.80
N LEU A 202 -10.17 1.44 5.27
CA LEU A 202 -10.94 2.68 5.25
C LEU A 202 -11.74 2.81 6.54
N ASN A 203 -11.75 4.01 7.12
CA ASN A 203 -12.68 4.33 8.20
C ASN A 203 -14.10 4.60 7.64
N PRO A 204 -15.16 4.66 8.47
CA PRO A 204 -16.54 4.82 7.99
C PRO A 204 -16.76 6.05 7.10
N GLU A 205 -16.15 7.20 7.41
CA GLU A 205 -16.29 8.40 6.57
C GLU A 205 -15.56 8.25 5.23
N GLU A 206 -14.39 7.60 5.23
CA GLU A 206 -13.67 7.26 4.00
C GLU A 206 -14.45 6.26 3.16
N GLU A 207 -15.13 5.28 3.77
CA GLU A 207 -16.01 4.35 3.05
C GLU A 207 -17.17 5.09 2.36
N ASP A 208 -17.80 6.04 3.03
CA ASP A 208 -18.87 6.87 2.45
C ASP A 208 -18.36 7.71 1.27
N VAL A 209 -17.19 8.35 1.44
CA VAL A 209 -16.56 9.13 0.37
C VAL A 209 -16.15 8.23 -0.80
N PHE A 210 -15.58 7.06 -0.53
CA PHE A 210 -15.24 6.10 -1.56
C PHE A 210 -16.50 5.60 -2.30
N GLY A 211 -17.58 5.34 -1.58
CA GLY A 211 -18.89 5.02 -2.16
C GLY A 211 -19.40 6.11 -3.10
N LYS A 212 -19.31 7.38 -2.69
CA LYS A 212 -19.65 8.53 -3.55
C LYS A 212 -18.75 8.58 -4.80
N ILE A 213 -17.44 8.37 -4.67
CA ILE A 213 -16.52 8.34 -5.82
C ILE A 213 -16.93 7.22 -6.79
N LEU A 214 -17.19 6.01 -6.29
CA LEU A 214 -17.65 4.89 -7.12
C LEU A 214 -18.94 5.22 -7.88
N LEU A 215 -19.92 5.85 -7.21
CA LEU A 215 -21.17 6.26 -7.86
C LEU A 215 -20.93 7.28 -8.97
N LEU A 216 -20.15 8.32 -8.70
CA LEU A 216 -19.81 9.34 -9.71
C LEU A 216 -19.11 8.72 -10.92
N LYS A 217 -18.18 7.81 -10.69
CA LYS A 217 -17.43 7.15 -11.76
C LYS A 217 -18.27 6.15 -12.56
N ARG A 218 -19.15 5.41 -11.89
CA ARG A 218 -20.04 4.43 -12.54
C ARG A 218 -21.14 5.04 -13.39
N ASN A 219 -21.48 6.30 -13.13
CA ASN A 219 -22.36 7.06 -14.03
C ASN A 219 -21.71 7.32 -15.40
N GLU A 220 -20.38 7.41 -15.46
CA GLU A 220 -19.63 7.54 -16.73
C GLU A 220 -19.26 6.18 -17.32
N ASP A 221 -18.85 5.22 -16.47
CA ASP A 221 -18.43 3.87 -16.86
C ASP A 221 -18.97 2.83 -15.87
N ALA A 222 -20.02 2.11 -16.26
CA ALA A 222 -20.68 1.12 -15.42
C ALA A 222 -19.74 -0.02 -14.96
N ALA A 223 -18.65 -0.29 -15.67
CA ALA A 223 -17.66 -1.33 -15.33
C ALA A 223 -16.58 -0.84 -14.35
N PHE A 224 -16.61 0.45 -13.95
CA PHE A 224 -15.61 1.03 -13.07
C PHE A 224 -15.48 0.29 -11.73
N GLY A 225 -14.26 -0.11 -11.41
CA GLY A 225 -13.91 -0.87 -10.20
C GLY A 225 -14.07 -2.38 -10.33
N TYR A 226 -14.46 -2.90 -11.50
CA TYR A 226 -14.52 -4.35 -11.78
C TYR A 226 -13.37 -4.84 -12.67
N LEU A 227 -12.99 -4.02 -13.65
CA LEU A 227 -11.88 -4.26 -14.60
C LEU A 227 -10.60 -3.59 -14.09
#